data_AF-A0A1C0VR54-F1
#
_entry.id   AF-A0A1C0VR54-F1
#
_cell.length_a   1.000
_cell.length_b   1.000
_cell.length_c   1.000
_cell.angle_alpha   90.00
_cell.angle_beta   90.00
_cell.angle_gamma   90.00
#
_symmetry.space_group_name_H-M   'P 1'
#
loop_
_entity.id
_entity.type
_entity.pdbx_description
1 polymer ?
#
loop_
_entity_poly.entity_id
_entity_poly.type
_entity_poly.pdbx_seq_one_letter_code
_entity_poly.pdbx_strand_id
1 'polypeptide(L)'
;MSQLLKRLLVSTSILAGLGAIAPAPSLAASLTGATIGGSAPYLTYSSGSGKTFTVANTQANVQAALDGDSSSPGGNVELFSNSESSSLSASLSAILTGDFTSVFSSFGNFLNYNQNTTLSGKIAGQDITLSSLMATDWFGASAVNSVKVGIASASAIANPTLRQNAFLAAVAPLYNSSNLATQWFSDALSNYGFSSNQELFTLFVLAGGFQRFSDPNISYVNQDGGTIKIGLAGHYDAAALFGIESPLGVPLQASEVVKVIYDGKTQYKYSFNATNSGLTALDDGISHSGNYEVSVEAVPEPTTMIGLILGGSSLIAAKRKSLKKG
;
A
#
# COMPACT_ATOMS: atom_id res chain seq x y z
N MET A 1 -21.88 4.22 -68.18
CA MET A 1 -22.05 5.69 -68.22
C MET A 1 -21.89 6.18 -66.78
N SER A 2 -20.68 6.48 -66.31
CA SER A 2 -20.00 7.78 -66.46
C SER A 2 -20.87 8.93 -65.96
N GLN A 3 -20.68 9.31 -64.69
CA GLN A 3 -20.76 10.63 -64.02
C GLN A 3 -20.73 10.28 -62.51
N LEU A 4 -19.74 10.58 -61.66
CA LEU A 4 -19.00 11.82 -61.47
C LEU A 4 -17.56 11.52 -61.03
N LEU A 5 -16.62 11.83 -61.94
CA LEU A 5 -15.25 12.15 -61.61
C LEU A 5 -15.16 13.69 -61.57
N LYS A 6 -14.67 14.28 -60.47
CA LYS A 6 -13.95 15.58 -60.35
C LYS A 6 -14.24 16.29 -59.03
N ARG A 7 -13.33 16.15 -58.06
CA ARG A 7 -12.65 17.25 -57.33
C ARG A 7 -11.75 16.65 -56.24
N LEU A 8 -10.56 16.29 -56.67
CA LEU A 8 -9.37 16.18 -55.82
C LEU A 8 -8.89 17.63 -55.57
N LEU A 9 -9.03 18.12 -54.34
CA LEU A 9 -8.18 19.21 -53.86
C LEU A 9 -7.26 18.64 -52.79
N VAL A 10 -6.01 18.50 -53.18
CA VAL A 10 -4.87 18.28 -52.29
C VAL A 10 -4.72 19.53 -51.44
N SER A 11 -5.10 19.46 -50.16
CA SER A 11 -4.67 20.43 -49.16
C SER A 11 -3.50 19.80 -48.37
N THR A 12 -2.30 19.95 -48.90
CA THR A 12 -1.05 19.77 -48.15
C THR A 12 -0.95 20.89 -47.12
N SER A 13 -1.43 20.68 -45.90
CA SER A 13 -1.02 21.49 -44.74
C SER A 13 0.28 20.93 -44.19
N ILE A 14 1.40 21.43 -44.71
CA ILE A 14 2.67 21.39 -44.00
C ILE A 14 2.53 22.36 -42.82
N LEU A 15 2.32 21.82 -41.63
CA LEU A 15 2.70 22.48 -40.38
C LEU A 15 3.70 21.58 -39.67
N ALA A 16 4.93 21.62 -40.18
CA ALA A 16 6.12 21.35 -39.41
C ALA A 16 6.18 22.34 -38.23
N GLY A 17 6.53 21.83 -37.04
CA GLY A 17 7.01 22.66 -35.94
C GLY A 17 6.12 22.77 -34.71
N LEU A 18 5.44 21.70 -34.30
CA LEU A 18 5.39 21.42 -32.86
C LEU A 18 6.56 20.49 -32.58
N GLY A 19 7.70 21.07 -32.21
CA GLY A 19 8.72 20.28 -31.54
C GLY A 19 8.03 19.67 -30.33
N ALA A 20 7.79 18.36 -30.38
CA ALA A 20 7.52 17.61 -29.18
C ALA A 20 8.68 17.93 -28.25
N ILE A 21 8.41 18.70 -27.19
CA ILE A 21 9.27 18.66 -26.02
C ILE A 21 9.03 17.25 -25.50
N ALA A 22 9.78 16.30 -26.03
CA ALA A 22 9.88 15.00 -25.41
C ALA A 22 10.34 15.33 -23.99
N PRO A 23 9.54 15.02 -22.94
CA PRO A 23 10.06 15.12 -21.60
C PRO A 23 11.36 14.32 -21.62
N ALA A 24 12.46 14.94 -21.19
CA ALA A 24 13.71 14.22 -21.03
C ALA A 24 13.39 12.94 -20.25
N PRO A 25 13.90 11.77 -20.67
CA PRO A 25 13.62 10.52 -19.96
C PRO A 25 13.88 10.77 -18.47
N SER A 26 12.85 10.62 -17.64
CA SER A 26 13.03 10.77 -16.20
C SER A 26 14.04 9.70 -15.79
N LEU A 27 15.13 10.12 -15.15
CA LEU A 27 16.12 9.21 -14.64
C LEU A 27 15.45 8.22 -13.68
N ALA A 28 15.71 6.93 -13.87
CA ALA A 28 15.34 5.93 -12.88
C ALA A 28 16.07 6.26 -11.58
N ALA A 29 15.34 6.33 -10.48
CA ALA A 29 15.88 6.71 -9.17
C ALA A 29 15.36 5.75 -8.10
N SER A 30 16.19 5.44 -7.11
CA SER A 30 15.78 4.66 -5.93
C SER A 30 15.69 5.57 -4.72
N LEU A 31 15.01 5.09 -3.68
CA LEU A 31 14.97 5.78 -2.39
C LEU A 31 16.39 5.90 -1.83
N THR A 32 16.77 7.13 -1.49
CA THR A 32 18.06 7.45 -0.88
C THR A 32 17.87 7.98 0.53
N GLY A 33 18.84 7.71 1.40
CA GLY A 33 18.80 8.16 2.79
C GLY A 33 17.63 7.54 3.58
N ALA A 34 17.32 6.27 3.29
CA ALA A 34 16.21 5.54 3.88
C ALA A 34 16.36 5.39 5.40
N THR A 35 15.59 6.10 6.21
CA THR A 35 15.65 6.03 7.68
C THR A 35 14.37 5.42 8.24
N ILE A 36 14.50 4.72 9.37
CA ILE A 36 13.37 4.19 10.11
C ILE A 36 13.02 5.11 11.27
N GLY A 37 11.73 5.40 11.41
CA GLY A 37 11.16 6.19 12.50
C GLY A 37 9.92 5.53 13.10
N GLY A 38 9.20 6.27 13.94
CA GLY A 38 8.08 5.74 14.71
C GLY A 38 8.53 4.99 15.97
N SER A 39 7.60 4.28 16.61
CA SER A 39 7.85 3.56 17.87
C SER A 39 7.33 2.12 17.87
N ALA A 40 6.60 1.71 16.85
CA ALA A 40 6.27 0.30 16.66
C ALA A 40 7.53 -0.49 16.26
N PRO A 41 7.65 -1.78 16.65
CA PRO A 41 8.77 -2.61 16.26
C PRO A 41 8.71 -2.95 14.77
N TYR A 42 9.89 -3.09 14.17
CA TYR A 42 10.06 -3.41 12.75
C TYR A 42 11.12 -4.49 12.57
N LEU A 43 11.07 -5.18 11.45
CA LEU A 43 12.08 -6.16 11.04
C LEU A 43 12.68 -5.79 9.69
N THR A 44 13.95 -6.12 9.52
CA THR A 44 14.66 -6.00 8.25
C THR A 44 15.01 -7.40 7.77
N TYR A 45 14.67 -7.72 6.53
CA TYR A 45 14.98 -8.98 5.89
C TYR A 45 16.00 -8.77 4.78
N SER A 46 16.97 -9.67 4.70
CA SER A 46 17.78 -9.88 3.50
C SER A 46 17.21 -11.05 2.71
N SER A 47 17.68 -11.24 1.47
CA SER A 47 17.26 -12.36 0.63
C SER A 47 18.45 -13.13 0.04
N GLY A 48 18.23 -14.41 -0.20
CA GLY A 48 19.21 -15.32 -0.79
C GLY A 48 18.68 -16.73 -0.94
N SER A 49 19.04 -17.42 -2.03
CA SER A 49 18.63 -18.82 -2.31
C SER A 49 17.10 -19.04 -2.30
N GLY A 50 16.32 -18.09 -2.82
CA GLY A 50 14.85 -18.18 -2.83
C GLY A 50 14.21 -17.98 -1.46
N LYS A 51 14.96 -17.45 -0.49
CA LYS A 51 14.50 -17.21 0.88
C LYS A 51 14.72 -15.76 1.31
N THR A 52 13.88 -15.27 2.20
CA THR A 52 14.13 -14.07 3.01
C THR A 52 14.41 -14.46 4.45
N PHE A 53 15.30 -13.74 5.13
CA PHE A 53 15.66 -14.02 6.53
C PHE A 53 15.98 -12.71 7.25
N THR A 54 15.64 -12.66 8.54
CA THR A 54 15.86 -11.48 9.37
C THR A 54 17.35 -11.17 9.50
N VAL A 55 17.70 -9.89 9.37
CA VAL A 55 19.04 -9.36 9.62
C VAL A 55 18.96 -8.25 10.67
N ALA A 56 20.11 -7.82 11.19
CA ALA A 56 20.13 -6.73 12.16
C ALA A 56 19.55 -5.44 11.57
N ASN A 57 18.75 -4.73 12.38
CA ASN A 57 18.13 -3.44 12.05
C ASN A 57 19.16 -2.29 12.02
N THR A 58 20.05 -2.34 11.03
CA THR A 58 21.06 -1.30 10.76
C THR A 58 20.70 -0.52 9.51
N GLN A 59 21.13 0.75 9.44
CA GLN A 59 20.92 1.62 8.28
C GLN A 59 21.38 0.97 6.97
N ALA A 60 22.52 0.25 6.99
CA ALA A 60 23.05 -0.42 5.81
C ALA A 60 22.15 -1.58 5.36
N ASN A 61 21.64 -2.38 6.30
CA ASN A 61 20.75 -3.49 5.98
C ASN A 61 19.37 -3.01 5.51
N VAL A 62 18.84 -1.93 6.09
CA VAL A 62 17.59 -1.29 5.62
C VAL A 62 17.74 -0.83 4.18
N GLN A 63 18.85 -0.16 3.84
CA GLN A 63 19.10 0.24 2.46
C GLN A 63 19.24 -0.97 1.53
N ALA A 64 20.05 -1.96 1.91
CA ALA A 64 20.26 -3.16 1.11
C ALA A 64 18.99 -3.97 0.87
N ALA A 65 18.06 -3.98 1.84
CA ALA A 65 16.75 -4.64 1.69
C ALA A 65 15.91 -4.00 0.56
N LEU A 66 16.11 -2.71 0.28
CA LEU A 66 15.32 -1.90 -0.66
C LEU A 66 15.93 -1.80 -2.06
N ASP A 67 17.10 -2.39 -2.30
CA ASP A 67 17.86 -2.26 -3.56
C ASP A 67 17.27 -3.10 -4.73
N GLY A 68 16.16 -3.81 -4.50
CA GLY A 68 15.47 -4.62 -5.51
C GLY A 68 14.55 -3.82 -6.44
N ASP A 69 13.82 -4.54 -7.28
CA ASP A 69 12.77 -4.00 -8.15
C ASP A 69 11.64 -5.00 -8.40
N SER A 70 10.70 -4.66 -9.30
CA SER A 70 9.54 -5.51 -9.61
C SER A 70 9.87 -6.85 -10.27
N SER A 71 11.02 -6.95 -10.94
CA SER A 71 11.48 -8.15 -11.64
C SER A 71 12.38 -9.03 -10.76
N SER A 72 13.06 -8.41 -9.79
CA SER A 72 13.94 -9.08 -8.83
C SER A 72 13.77 -8.41 -7.47
N PRO A 73 12.67 -8.68 -6.75
CA PRO A 73 12.48 -8.17 -5.40
C PRO A 73 13.62 -8.66 -4.50
N GLY A 74 14.18 -7.74 -3.71
CA GLY A 74 15.33 -7.98 -2.83
C GLY A 74 14.92 -8.56 -1.48
N GLY A 75 15.37 -7.92 -0.41
CA GLY A 75 14.83 -8.15 0.92
C GLY A 75 13.52 -7.37 1.13
N ASN A 76 13.17 -7.11 2.38
CA ASN A 76 12.09 -6.20 2.72
C ASN A 76 12.27 -5.59 4.11
N VAL A 77 11.56 -4.50 4.36
CA VAL A 77 11.41 -3.89 5.68
C VAL A 77 9.95 -3.99 6.12
N GLU A 78 9.70 -4.76 7.16
CA GLU A 78 8.38 -4.99 7.77
C GLU A 78 8.09 -3.88 8.78
N LEU A 79 7.06 -3.07 8.52
CA LEU A 79 6.80 -1.83 9.28
C LEU A 79 5.90 -2.02 10.51
N PHE A 80 5.50 -3.24 10.86
CA PHE A 80 4.68 -3.52 12.03
C PHE A 80 4.85 -4.95 12.53
N SER A 81 6.08 -5.43 12.68
CA SER A 81 6.44 -6.82 13.04
C SER A 81 5.77 -7.48 14.26
N ASN A 82 5.03 -6.75 15.08
CA ASN A 82 4.22 -7.31 16.17
C ASN A 82 2.71 -7.27 15.89
N SER A 83 2.29 -6.91 14.68
CA SER A 83 0.93 -6.86 14.17
C SER A 83 0.19 -8.17 14.44
N GLU A 84 0.89 -9.30 14.24
CA GLU A 84 0.35 -10.65 14.41
C GLU A 84 0.49 -11.22 15.83
N SER A 85 1.09 -10.46 16.76
CA SER A 85 1.22 -10.91 18.14
C SER A 85 -0.15 -11.16 18.76
N SER A 86 -0.27 -12.21 19.58
CA SER A 86 -1.56 -12.60 20.17
C SER A 86 -2.21 -11.51 21.04
N SER A 87 -1.42 -10.52 21.48
CA SER A 87 -1.90 -9.36 22.23
C SER A 87 -2.59 -8.31 21.34
N LEU A 88 -2.35 -8.30 20.03
CA LEU A 88 -2.97 -7.37 19.06
C LEU A 88 -3.91 -8.09 18.08
N SER A 89 -3.55 -9.31 17.70
CA SER A 89 -4.29 -10.14 16.73
C SER A 89 -4.79 -11.42 17.38
N ALA A 90 -6.10 -11.60 17.40
CA ALA A 90 -6.66 -12.90 17.74
C ALA A 90 -6.52 -13.86 16.54
N SER A 91 -6.62 -15.17 16.79
CA SER A 91 -6.72 -16.16 15.73
C SER A 91 -8.19 -16.48 15.44
N LEU A 92 -8.48 -16.91 14.20
CA LEU A 92 -9.79 -17.48 13.87
C LEU A 92 -10.15 -18.65 14.80
N SER A 93 -9.15 -19.46 15.19
CA SER A 93 -9.34 -20.56 16.14
C SER A 93 -9.93 -20.11 17.48
N ALA A 94 -9.50 -18.96 18.02
CA ALA A 94 -10.03 -18.42 19.27
C ALA A 94 -11.54 -18.08 19.16
N ILE A 95 -11.97 -17.60 17.99
CA ILE A 95 -13.38 -17.34 17.70
C ILE A 95 -14.16 -18.66 17.64
N LEU A 96 -13.63 -19.66 16.94
CA LEU A 96 -14.28 -20.97 16.75
C LEU A 96 -14.39 -21.77 18.05
N THR A 97 -13.43 -21.64 18.96
CA THR A 97 -13.47 -22.28 20.30
C THR A 97 -14.27 -21.47 21.32
N GLY A 98 -14.83 -20.32 20.93
CA GLY A 98 -15.65 -19.48 21.80
C GLY A 98 -14.88 -18.67 22.85
N ASP A 99 -13.57 -18.47 22.67
CA ASP A 99 -12.76 -17.60 23.56
C ASP A 99 -12.91 -16.12 23.17
N PHE A 100 -14.14 -15.63 23.29
CA PHE A 100 -14.48 -14.25 22.93
C PHE A 100 -13.80 -13.22 23.83
N THR A 101 -13.47 -13.58 25.08
CA THR A 101 -12.81 -12.63 26.00
C THR A 101 -11.42 -12.27 25.49
N SER A 102 -10.62 -13.27 25.08
CA SER A 102 -9.31 -13.02 24.48
C SER A 102 -9.44 -12.27 23.15
N VAL A 103 -10.38 -12.68 22.29
CA VAL A 103 -10.63 -12.01 21.00
C VAL A 103 -10.90 -10.51 21.16
N PHE A 104 -11.82 -10.14 22.05
CA PHE A 104 -12.15 -8.73 22.28
C PHE A 104 -11.05 -7.98 23.02
N SER A 105 -10.26 -8.67 23.87
CA SER A 105 -9.09 -8.06 24.50
C SER A 105 -8.02 -7.70 23.47
N SER A 106 -7.68 -8.61 22.56
CA SER A 106 -6.67 -8.36 21.51
C SER A 106 -7.14 -7.26 20.56
N PHE A 107 -8.41 -7.29 20.15
CA PHE A 107 -8.99 -6.23 19.34
C PHE A 107 -8.99 -4.88 20.07
N GLY A 108 -9.36 -4.85 21.35
CA GLY A 108 -9.28 -3.65 22.19
C GLY A 108 -7.86 -3.10 22.31
N ASN A 109 -6.86 -3.96 22.41
CA ASN A 109 -5.45 -3.58 22.41
C ASN A 109 -5.03 -2.95 21.08
N PHE A 110 -5.46 -3.51 19.94
CA PHE A 110 -5.21 -2.90 18.63
C PHE A 110 -5.86 -1.52 18.50
N LEU A 111 -7.10 -1.34 18.94
CA LEU A 111 -7.73 -0.02 18.96
C LEU A 111 -6.92 0.98 19.80
N ASN A 112 -6.31 0.52 20.89
CA ASN A 112 -5.46 1.32 21.77
C ASN A 112 -4.01 1.48 21.28
N TYR A 113 -3.60 0.71 20.28
CA TYR A 113 -2.28 0.78 19.71
C TYR A 113 -2.14 2.07 18.89
N ASN A 114 -1.33 2.99 19.40
CA ASN A 114 -1.12 4.33 18.85
C ASN A 114 0.32 4.53 18.35
N GLN A 115 0.98 3.43 18.01
CA GLN A 115 2.34 3.42 17.50
C GLN A 115 2.29 3.00 16.03
N ASN A 116 3.24 3.51 15.24
CA ASN A 116 3.51 3.06 13.89
C ASN A 116 5.02 3.00 13.69
N THR A 117 5.45 2.42 12.57
CA THR A 117 6.82 2.52 12.06
C THR A 117 6.76 3.26 10.74
N THR A 118 7.74 4.12 10.51
CA THR A 118 7.88 4.84 9.24
C THR A 118 9.18 4.47 8.55
N LEU A 119 9.14 4.33 7.23
CA LEU A 119 10.29 4.32 6.34
C LEU A 119 10.30 5.64 5.55
N SER A 120 11.30 6.48 5.76
CA SER A 120 11.39 7.81 5.16
C SER A 120 12.67 7.99 4.37
N GLY A 121 12.64 8.78 3.31
CA GLY A 121 13.84 9.11 2.53
C GLY A 121 13.54 10.07 1.40
N LYS A 122 14.47 10.19 0.46
CA LYS A 122 14.31 11.02 -0.74
C LYS A 122 14.18 10.18 -2.00
N ILE A 123 13.18 10.51 -2.81
CA ILE A 123 12.99 9.97 -4.16
C ILE A 123 12.58 11.11 -5.09
N ALA A 124 13.17 11.19 -6.28
CA ALA A 124 13.01 12.35 -7.18
C ALA A 124 13.36 13.70 -6.50
N GLY A 125 14.33 13.70 -5.58
CA GLY A 125 14.69 14.88 -4.76
C GLY A 125 13.65 15.31 -3.70
N GLN A 126 12.50 14.64 -3.64
CA GLN A 126 11.40 14.95 -2.72
C GLN A 126 11.34 13.96 -1.55
N ASP A 127 10.87 14.43 -0.39
CA ASP A 127 10.68 13.58 0.77
C ASP A 127 9.46 12.66 0.56
N ILE A 128 9.65 11.38 0.85
CA ILE A 128 8.59 10.38 0.92
C ILE A 128 8.64 9.72 2.29
N THR A 129 7.46 9.41 2.84
CA THR A 129 7.33 8.60 4.06
C THR A 129 6.29 7.53 3.83
N LEU A 130 6.68 6.28 4.07
CA LEU A 130 5.83 5.10 4.07
C LEU A 130 5.60 4.69 5.52
N SER A 131 4.41 4.25 5.89
CA SER A 131 4.16 3.77 7.26
C SER A 131 3.18 2.62 7.32
N SER A 132 3.30 1.84 8.40
CA SER A 132 2.24 0.98 8.89
C SER A 132 1.00 1.79 9.30
N LEU A 133 -0.13 1.08 9.42
CA LEU A 133 -1.41 1.67 9.76
C LEU A 133 -1.76 1.46 11.23
N MET A 134 -2.45 2.44 11.80
CA MET A 134 -3.13 2.31 13.09
C MET A 134 -4.62 2.06 12.87
N ALA A 135 -5.33 1.61 13.91
CA ALA A 135 -6.79 1.46 13.87
C ALA A 135 -7.52 2.75 13.44
N THR A 136 -6.97 3.92 13.77
CA THR A 136 -7.55 5.21 13.38
C THR A 136 -7.41 5.52 11.88
N ASP A 137 -6.39 4.97 11.20
CA ASP A 137 -6.26 5.10 9.74
C ASP A 137 -7.34 4.26 9.04
N TRP A 138 -7.62 3.07 9.58
CA TRP A 138 -8.64 2.15 9.06
C TRP A 138 -10.07 2.62 9.24
N PHE A 139 -10.42 2.99 10.47
CA PHE A 139 -11.82 3.17 10.89
C PHE A 139 -12.17 4.63 11.16
N GLY A 140 -11.18 5.52 11.31
CA GLY A 140 -11.36 6.89 11.76
C GLY A 140 -11.44 7.02 13.29
N ALA A 141 -10.90 8.11 13.83
CA ALA A 141 -10.75 8.32 15.27
C ALA A 141 -12.07 8.28 16.05
N SER A 142 -13.16 8.84 15.49
CA SER A 142 -14.48 8.85 16.13
C SER A 142 -15.05 7.44 16.31
N ALA A 143 -14.95 6.61 15.27
CA ALA A 143 -15.41 5.23 15.31
C ALA A 143 -14.57 4.42 16.32
N VAL A 144 -13.24 4.52 16.24
CA VAL A 144 -12.33 3.87 17.19
C VAL A 144 -12.67 4.23 18.64
N ASN A 145 -12.87 5.51 18.95
CA ASN A 145 -13.20 5.94 20.31
C ASN A 145 -14.56 5.38 20.77
N SER A 146 -15.56 5.38 19.90
CA SER A 146 -16.89 4.84 20.20
C SER A 146 -16.83 3.34 20.51
N VAL A 147 -16.08 2.57 19.72
CA VAL A 147 -15.90 1.14 19.91
C VAL A 147 -15.13 0.84 21.20
N LYS A 148 -14.08 1.61 21.53
CA LYS A 148 -13.34 1.47 22.80
C LYS A 148 -14.27 1.57 24.01
N VAL A 149 -15.15 2.59 24.02
CA VAL A 149 -16.13 2.78 25.08
C VAL A 149 -17.13 1.61 25.13
N GLY A 150 -17.59 1.14 23.96
CA GLY A 150 -18.49 -0.01 23.86
C GLY A 150 -17.86 -1.30 24.39
N ILE A 151 -16.60 -1.59 24.02
CA ILE A 151 -15.83 -2.76 24.50
C ILE A 151 -15.63 -2.68 26.01
N ALA A 152 -15.27 -1.52 26.56
CA ALA A 152 -15.11 -1.34 28.00
C ALA A 152 -16.44 -1.59 28.75
N SER A 153 -17.54 -1.07 28.20
CA SER A 153 -18.89 -1.27 28.76
C SER A 153 -19.34 -2.73 28.70
N ALA A 154 -19.10 -3.40 27.57
CA ALA A 154 -19.42 -4.82 27.39
C ALA A 154 -18.61 -5.70 28.34
N SER A 155 -17.33 -5.40 28.55
CA SER A 155 -16.44 -6.15 29.44
C SER A 155 -16.93 -6.19 30.91
N ALA A 156 -17.70 -5.19 31.34
CA ALA A 156 -18.27 -5.14 32.69
C ALA A 156 -19.50 -6.05 32.87
N ILE A 157 -20.06 -6.63 31.80
CA ILE A 157 -21.26 -7.47 31.87
C ILE A 157 -20.89 -8.86 32.39
N ALA A 158 -21.49 -9.28 33.50
CA ALA A 158 -21.20 -10.58 34.12
C ALA A 158 -21.69 -11.79 33.30
N ASN A 159 -22.86 -11.67 32.66
CA ASN A 159 -23.44 -12.75 31.86
C ASN A 159 -22.68 -12.92 30.53
N PRO A 160 -22.11 -14.11 30.22
CA PRO A 160 -21.29 -14.30 29.02
C PRO A 160 -22.01 -14.05 27.70
N THR A 161 -23.26 -14.49 27.58
CA THR A 161 -24.06 -14.30 26.35
C THR A 161 -24.40 -12.83 26.13
N LEU A 162 -24.85 -12.13 27.19
CA LEU A 162 -25.12 -10.69 27.09
C LEU A 162 -23.86 -9.88 26.83
N ARG A 163 -22.73 -10.28 27.42
CA ARG A 163 -21.41 -9.70 27.15
C ARG A 163 -21.03 -9.84 25.68
N GLN A 164 -21.15 -11.04 25.11
CA GLN A 164 -20.88 -11.29 23.70
C GLN A 164 -21.75 -10.42 22.79
N ASN A 165 -23.06 -10.38 23.04
CA ASN A 165 -23.99 -9.55 22.25
C ASN A 165 -23.63 -8.06 22.33
N ALA A 166 -23.25 -7.57 23.51
CA ALA A 166 -22.83 -6.19 23.70
C ALA A 166 -21.52 -5.87 22.95
N PHE A 167 -20.57 -6.81 22.91
CA PHE A 167 -19.36 -6.64 22.12
C PHE A 167 -19.64 -6.60 20.62
N LEU A 168 -20.45 -7.52 20.09
CA LEU A 168 -20.83 -7.52 18.68
C LEU A 168 -21.55 -6.22 18.29
N ALA A 169 -22.44 -5.73 19.15
CA ALA A 169 -23.10 -4.44 18.98
C ALA A 169 -22.13 -3.27 19.01
N ALA A 170 -21.08 -3.32 19.84
CA ALA A 170 -20.06 -2.27 19.90
C ALA A 170 -19.21 -2.21 18.63
N VAL A 171 -18.92 -3.35 17.99
CA VAL A 171 -18.06 -3.44 16.80
C VAL A 171 -18.81 -3.16 15.50
N ALA A 172 -20.11 -3.46 15.46
CA ALA A 172 -20.98 -3.29 14.29
C ALA A 172 -20.81 -1.96 13.51
N PRO A 173 -20.69 -0.78 14.16
CA PRO A 173 -20.53 0.50 13.46
C PRO A 173 -19.23 0.66 12.66
N LEU A 174 -18.24 -0.22 12.84
CA LEU A 174 -17.00 -0.20 12.06
C LEU A 174 -17.23 -0.55 10.59
N TYR A 175 -18.27 -1.33 10.28
CA TYR A 175 -18.67 -1.60 8.90
C TYR A 175 -19.40 -0.38 8.34
N ASN A 176 -18.65 0.50 7.69
CA ASN A 176 -19.11 1.80 7.21
C ASN A 176 -18.39 2.16 5.91
N SER A 177 -19.14 2.32 4.82
CA SER A 177 -18.61 2.54 3.47
C SER A 177 -17.70 3.76 3.31
N SER A 178 -17.73 4.71 4.25
CA SER A 178 -16.87 5.90 4.21
C SER A 178 -15.44 5.67 4.70
N ASN A 179 -15.16 4.58 5.42
CA ASN A 179 -13.84 4.33 5.98
C ASN A 179 -12.97 3.44 5.08
N LEU A 180 -11.65 3.49 5.29
CA LEU A 180 -10.67 2.72 4.50
C LEU A 180 -10.87 1.22 4.68
N ALA A 181 -11.21 0.78 5.89
CA ALA A 181 -11.39 -0.64 6.21
C ALA A 181 -12.46 -1.30 5.34
N THR A 182 -13.63 -0.65 5.23
CA THR A 182 -14.77 -1.17 4.46
C THR A 182 -14.48 -1.13 2.97
N GLN A 183 -13.83 -0.05 2.48
CA GLN A 183 -13.42 0.06 1.08
C GLN A 183 -12.44 -1.06 0.71
N TRP A 184 -11.32 -1.16 1.41
CA TRP A 184 -10.30 -2.16 1.15
C TRP A 184 -10.85 -3.60 1.23
N PHE A 185 -11.63 -3.92 2.28
CA PHE A 185 -12.21 -5.25 2.46
C PHE A 185 -13.22 -5.59 1.35
N SER A 186 -14.03 -4.61 0.94
CA SER A 186 -14.96 -4.78 -0.17
C SER A 186 -14.24 -4.96 -1.49
N ASP A 187 -13.21 -4.16 -1.76
CA ASP A 187 -12.42 -4.26 -2.98
C ASP A 187 -11.75 -5.64 -3.07
N ALA A 188 -11.14 -6.10 -1.97
CA ALA A 188 -10.50 -7.41 -1.88
C ALA A 188 -11.46 -8.55 -2.22
N LEU A 189 -12.64 -8.57 -1.61
CA LEU A 189 -13.66 -9.60 -1.89
C LEU A 189 -14.21 -9.51 -3.32
N SER A 190 -14.47 -8.28 -3.79
CA SER A 190 -15.03 -8.05 -5.12
C SER A 190 -14.09 -8.46 -6.25
N ASN A 191 -12.78 -8.37 -6.03
CA ASN A 191 -11.75 -8.85 -6.97
C ASN A 191 -11.90 -10.36 -7.27
N TYR A 192 -12.53 -11.10 -6.35
CA TYR A 192 -12.80 -12.53 -6.46
C TYR A 192 -14.29 -12.85 -6.66
N GLY A 193 -15.11 -11.85 -6.99
CA GLY A 193 -16.54 -12.02 -7.25
C GLY A 193 -17.40 -12.20 -5.99
N PHE A 194 -16.85 -11.98 -4.80
CA PHE A 194 -17.60 -12.00 -3.55
C PHE A 194 -18.14 -10.63 -3.18
N SER A 195 -19.28 -10.60 -2.50
CA SER A 195 -19.81 -9.37 -1.90
C SER A 195 -19.40 -9.28 -0.44
N SER A 196 -18.92 -8.11 -0.02
CA SER A 196 -18.72 -7.82 1.39
C SER A 196 -20.06 -7.66 2.11
N ASN A 197 -20.10 -8.09 3.37
CA ASN A 197 -21.23 -7.85 4.26
C ASN A 197 -20.73 -7.66 5.71
N GLN A 198 -21.61 -7.22 6.58
CA GLN A 198 -21.27 -6.91 7.97
C GLN A 198 -20.79 -8.12 8.77
N GLU A 199 -21.34 -9.31 8.52
CA GLU A 199 -20.96 -10.52 9.25
C GLU A 199 -19.53 -10.94 8.89
N LEU A 200 -19.21 -11.01 7.59
CA LEU A 200 -17.87 -11.33 7.10
C LEU A 200 -16.85 -10.28 7.55
N PHE A 201 -17.22 -9.00 7.47
CA PHE A 201 -16.36 -7.92 7.95
C PHE A 201 -16.11 -8.02 9.45
N THR A 202 -17.15 -8.27 10.26
CA THR A 202 -17.00 -8.42 11.72
C THR A 202 -16.12 -9.62 12.05
N LEU A 203 -16.29 -10.75 11.36
CA LEU A 203 -15.42 -11.91 11.53
C LEU A 203 -13.97 -11.56 11.20
N PHE A 204 -13.72 -10.87 10.09
CA PHE A 204 -12.37 -10.44 9.68
C PHE A 204 -11.74 -9.48 10.70
N VAL A 205 -12.49 -8.48 11.18
CA VAL A 205 -12.04 -7.57 12.25
C VAL A 205 -11.63 -8.35 13.51
N LEU A 206 -12.49 -9.27 13.95
CA LEU A 206 -12.27 -10.03 15.19
C LEU A 206 -11.16 -11.07 15.05
N ALA A 207 -10.93 -11.59 13.84
CA ALA A 207 -9.84 -12.53 13.54
C ALA A 207 -8.48 -11.85 13.36
N GLY A 208 -8.36 -10.56 13.69
CA GLY A 208 -7.11 -9.82 13.58
C GLY A 208 -6.77 -9.38 12.15
N GLY A 209 -7.71 -9.42 11.22
CA GLY A 209 -7.44 -9.15 9.81
C GLY A 209 -6.81 -7.78 9.58
N PHE A 210 -7.40 -6.70 10.11
CA PHE A 210 -6.86 -5.35 9.92
C PHE A 210 -5.52 -5.13 10.59
N GLN A 211 -5.22 -5.86 11.67
CA GLN A 211 -3.92 -5.83 12.31
C GLN A 211 -2.85 -6.37 11.37
N ARG A 212 -3.06 -7.57 10.82
CA ARG A 212 -2.15 -8.22 9.86
C ARG A 212 -1.93 -7.35 8.61
N PHE A 213 -3.02 -6.85 8.02
CA PHE A 213 -2.94 -6.00 6.82
C PHE A 213 -2.48 -4.55 7.11
N SER A 214 -2.17 -4.20 8.36
CA SER A 214 -1.53 -2.92 8.73
C SER A 214 0.00 -2.95 8.65
N ASP A 215 0.58 -4.07 8.24
CA ASP A 215 2.01 -4.38 8.36
C ASP A 215 2.73 -4.41 7.00
N PRO A 216 2.84 -3.29 6.27
CA PRO A 216 3.42 -3.32 4.95
C PRO A 216 4.89 -3.73 4.98
N ASN A 217 5.20 -4.75 4.19
CA ASN A 217 6.56 -5.24 3.95
C ASN A 217 7.19 -4.57 2.73
N ILE A 218 7.90 -3.46 2.91
CA ILE A 218 8.44 -2.67 1.79
C ILE A 218 9.68 -3.36 1.19
N SER A 219 9.60 -3.81 -0.07
CA SER A 219 10.69 -4.51 -0.78
C SER A 219 11.55 -3.61 -1.67
N TYR A 220 10.97 -2.53 -2.19
CA TYR A 220 11.70 -1.50 -2.95
C TYR A 220 10.87 -0.22 -3.04
N VAL A 221 11.55 0.89 -3.29
CA VAL A 221 10.94 2.18 -3.59
C VAL A 221 11.74 2.83 -4.70
N ASN A 222 11.22 2.75 -5.93
CA ASN A 222 11.90 3.17 -7.15
C ASN A 222 11.04 4.16 -7.92
N GLN A 223 11.63 4.91 -8.84
CA GLN A 223 10.96 5.80 -9.76
C GLN A 223 11.31 5.37 -11.17
N ASP A 224 10.29 5.23 -12.01
CA ASP A 224 10.45 5.00 -13.44
C ASP A 224 9.37 5.78 -14.20
N GLY A 225 9.75 6.41 -15.31
CA GLY A 225 8.82 7.15 -16.18
C GLY A 225 7.99 8.24 -15.48
N GLY A 226 8.52 8.88 -14.43
CA GLY A 226 7.79 9.88 -13.64
C GLY A 226 6.78 9.30 -12.64
N THR A 227 6.80 7.99 -12.41
CA THR A 227 5.95 7.31 -11.41
C THR A 227 6.84 6.70 -10.33
N ILE A 228 6.50 6.93 -9.06
CA ILE A 228 7.09 6.22 -7.94
C ILE A 228 6.40 4.87 -7.79
N LYS A 229 7.18 3.80 -7.80
CA LYS A 229 6.80 2.40 -7.60
C LYS A 229 7.25 1.94 -6.23
N ILE A 230 6.32 1.36 -5.49
CA ILE A 230 6.58 0.79 -4.17
C ILE A 230 6.24 -0.69 -4.26
N GLY A 231 7.23 -1.53 -3.98
CA GLY A 231 7.05 -2.97 -3.84
C GLY A 231 6.61 -3.32 -2.43
N LEU A 232 5.55 -4.12 -2.34
CA LEU A 232 5.09 -4.73 -1.10
C LEU A 232 5.30 -6.24 -1.24
N ALA A 233 6.20 -6.79 -0.44
CA ALA A 233 6.29 -8.23 -0.25
C ALA A 233 5.05 -8.69 0.53
N GLY A 234 4.55 -9.88 0.24
CA GLY A 234 3.39 -10.41 0.97
C GLY A 234 3.12 -11.85 0.59
N HIS A 235 1.91 -12.32 0.82
CA HIS A 235 1.50 -13.66 0.40
C HIS A 235 1.08 -13.64 -1.07
N TYR A 236 1.63 -14.55 -1.89
CA TYR A 236 1.09 -14.77 -3.24
C TYR A 236 -0.32 -15.36 -3.18
N ASP A 237 -0.60 -16.14 -2.13
CA ASP A 237 -1.93 -16.62 -1.77
C ASP A 237 -2.24 -16.28 -0.31
N ALA A 238 -3.04 -15.24 -0.13
CA ALA A 238 -3.49 -14.69 1.14
C ALA A 238 -4.79 -15.33 1.66
N ALA A 239 -5.35 -16.35 1.01
CA ALA A 239 -6.65 -16.92 1.41
C ALA A 239 -6.72 -17.31 2.90
N ALA A 240 -5.64 -17.89 3.42
CA ALA A 240 -5.52 -18.25 4.84
C ALA A 240 -5.63 -17.03 5.78
N LEU A 241 -5.16 -15.85 5.37
CA LEU A 241 -5.29 -14.60 6.14
C LEU A 241 -6.73 -14.10 6.21
N PHE A 242 -7.57 -14.49 5.25
CA PHE A 242 -9.02 -14.26 5.26
C PHE A 242 -9.80 -15.39 5.96
N GLY A 243 -9.12 -16.45 6.42
CA GLY A 243 -9.77 -17.61 7.03
C GLY A 243 -10.56 -18.47 6.06
N ILE A 244 -10.24 -18.41 4.77
CA ILE A 244 -10.90 -19.18 3.71
C ILE A 244 -9.89 -20.01 2.92
N GLU A 245 -10.38 -21.02 2.21
CA GLU A 245 -9.58 -21.75 1.24
C GLU A 245 -9.56 -21.02 -0.10
N SER A 246 -8.45 -21.12 -0.82
CA SER A 246 -8.29 -20.49 -2.13
C SER A 246 -9.30 -21.08 -3.12
N PRO A 247 -10.18 -20.26 -3.72
CA PRO A 247 -11.25 -20.78 -4.57
C PRO A 247 -10.67 -21.42 -5.83
N LEU A 248 -10.97 -22.72 -6.03
CA LEU A 248 -10.66 -23.46 -7.27
C LEU A 248 -9.17 -23.44 -7.68
N GLY A 249 -8.26 -23.32 -6.72
CA GLY A 249 -6.82 -23.27 -6.97
C GLY A 249 -6.32 -21.94 -7.56
N VAL A 250 -7.15 -20.89 -7.53
CA VAL A 250 -6.74 -19.52 -7.85
C VAL A 250 -6.30 -18.82 -6.56
N PRO A 251 -5.04 -18.34 -6.46
CA PRO A 251 -4.57 -17.61 -5.30
C PRO A 251 -5.43 -16.38 -5.01
N LEU A 252 -5.81 -16.20 -3.74
CA LEU A 252 -6.42 -14.95 -3.30
C LEU A 252 -5.29 -13.97 -3.02
N GLN A 253 -5.19 -12.91 -3.81
CA GLN A 253 -4.14 -11.91 -3.75
C GLN A 253 -4.69 -10.66 -3.11
N ALA A 254 -4.03 -10.24 -2.04
CA ALA A 254 -4.27 -8.98 -1.37
C ALA A 254 -2.98 -8.56 -0.68
N SER A 255 -2.47 -7.38 -1.02
CA SER A 255 -1.36 -6.78 -0.30
C SER A 255 -1.84 -6.25 1.05
N GLU A 256 -0.90 -6.11 1.99
CA GLU A 256 -1.02 -5.13 3.09
C GLU A 256 -1.26 -3.72 2.53
N VAL A 257 -1.73 -2.83 3.38
CA VAL A 257 -1.90 -1.43 3.03
C VAL A 257 -0.69 -0.64 3.52
N VAL A 258 -0.14 0.20 2.65
CA VAL A 258 0.88 1.18 3.02
C VAL A 258 0.27 2.58 3.01
N LYS A 259 0.52 3.34 4.08
CA LYS A 259 0.25 4.77 4.11
C LYS A 259 1.44 5.50 3.52
N VAL A 260 1.21 6.33 2.51
CA VAL A 260 2.23 7.10 1.80
C VAL A 260 1.98 8.58 2.02
N ILE A 261 2.99 9.29 2.52
CA ILE A 261 3.05 10.75 2.56
C ILE A 261 4.10 11.18 1.54
N TYR A 262 3.66 11.88 0.50
CA TYR A 262 4.52 12.40 -0.57
C TYR A 262 3.92 13.72 -1.07
N ASP A 263 4.75 14.75 -1.26
CA ASP A 263 4.29 16.09 -1.68
C ASP A 263 3.16 16.66 -0.78
N GLY A 264 3.28 16.44 0.54
CA GLY A 264 2.27 16.86 1.52
C GLY A 264 0.92 16.13 1.43
N LYS A 265 0.76 15.17 0.52
CA LYS A 265 -0.46 14.38 0.34
C LYS A 265 -0.33 13.04 1.05
N THR A 266 -1.34 12.70 1.83
CA THR A 266 -1.49 11.34 2.40
C THR A 266 -2.32 10.49 1.45
N GLN A 267 -1.82 9.29 1.14
CA GLN A 267 -2.49 8.29 0.31
C GLN A 267 -2.39 6.93 1.01
N TYR A 268 -3.36 6.05 0.76
CA TYR A 268 -3.29 4.65 1.14
C TYR A 268 -3.21 3.84 -0.13
N LYS A 269 -2.23 2.92 -0.20
CA LYS A 269 -1.95 2.14 -1.40
C LYS A 269 -1.97 0.66 -1.07
N TYR A 270 -2.56 -0.11 -1.98
CA TYR A 270 -2.69 -1.56 -1.92
C TYR A 270 -2.93 -2.09 -3.34
N SER A 271 -2.76 -3.39 -3.53
CA SER A 271 -3.04 -4.09 -4.79
C SER A 271 -3.61 -5.49 -4.52
N PHE A 272 -4.40 -5.99 -5.46
CA PHE A 272 -4.90 -7.38 -5.49
C PHE A 272 -4.32 -8.16 -6.67
N ASN A 273 -3.20 -7.68 -7.22
CA ASN A 273 -2.47 -8.32 -8.29
C ASN A 273 -1.00 -8.40 -7.89
N ALA A 274 -0.56 -9.63 -7.63
CA ALA A 274 0.83 -9.95 -7.34
C ALA A 274 1.47 -10.76 -8.47
N THR A 275 2.76 -10.53 -8.64
CA THR A 275 3.67 -11.47 -9.29
C THR A 275 4.25 -12.42 -8.25
N ASN A 276 4.59 -13.65 -8.64
CA ASN A 276 5.32 -14.55 -7.77
C ASN A 276 6.76 -14.03 -7.64
N SER A 277 7.22 -13.78 -6.42
CA SER A 277 8.55 -13.21 -6.15
C SER A 277 9.68 -14.23 -6.31
N GLY A 278 9.36 -15.53 -6.26
CA GLY A 278 10.35 -16.60 -6.13
C GLY A 278 11.04 -16.66 -4.75
N LEU A 279 10.57 -15.85 -3.79
CA LEU A 279 11.06 -15.80 -2.41
C LEU A 279 10.03 -16.39 -1.46
N THR A 280 10.49 -16.86 -0.30
CA THR A 280 9.63 -17.21 0.85
C THR A 280 10.37 -16.89 2.14
N ALA A 281 9.68 -16.52 3.21
CA ALA A 281 10.33 -16.35 4.50
C ALA A 281 10.90 -17.69 5.01
N LEU A 282 12.08 -17.63 5.62
CA LEU A 282 12.82 -18.82 6.06
C LEU A 282 12.13 -19.55 7.22
N ASP A 283 11.42 -18.79 8.06
CA ASP A 283 10.76 -19.25 9.27
C ASP A 283 9.42 -19.94 9.02
N ASP A 284 8.60 -19.43 8.10
CA ASP A 284 7.28 -19.99 7.80
C ASP A 284 7.17 -20.70 6.44
N GLY A 285 8.07 -20.40 5.50
CA GLY A 285 8.05 -20.94 4.14
C GLY A 285 6.91 -20.45 3.25
N ILE A 286 6.15 -19.42 3.64
CA ILE A 286 4.93 -18.95 2.96
C ILE A 286 4.96 -17.43 2.72
N SER A 287 5.42 -16.64 3.69
CA SER A 287 5.46 -15.16 3.61
C SER A 287 6.43 -14.68 2.53
N HIS A 288 6.25 -13.45 2.06
CA HIS A 288 7.07 -12.80 1.02
C HIS A 288 7.08 -13.49 -0.36
N SER A 289 6.11 -14.38 -0.62
CA SER A 289 5.94 -15.09 -1.90
C SER A 289 5.29 -14.26 -3.02
N GLY A 290 4.56 -13.21 -2.67
CA GLY A 290 3.96 -12.26 -3.61
C GLY A 290 4.72 -10.95 -3.64
N ASN A 291 4.94 -10.40 -4.83
CA ASN A 291 5.37 -9.02 -5.03
C ASN A 291 4.20 -8.21 -5.60
N TYR A 292 3.72 -7.25 -4.81
CA TYR A 292 2.66 -6.32 -5.17
C TYR A 292 3.27 -4.95 -5.45
N GLU A 293 3.05 -4.42 -6.66
CA GLU A 293 3.51 -3.08 -7.00
C GLU A 293 2.36 -2.07 -6.88
N VAL A 294 2.59 -0.99 -6.14
CA VAL A 294 1.69 0.16 -6.08
C VAL A 294 2.38 1.41 -6.58
N SER A 295 1.60 2.39 -7.06
CA SER A 295 2.12 3.57 -7.74
C SER A 295 1.63 4.89 -7.13
N VAL A 296 2.54 5.86 -7.10
CA VAL A 296 2.30 7.26 -6.74
C VAL A 296 2.85 8.13 -7.86
N GLU A 297 2.06 9.07 -8.36
CA GLU A 297 2.52 10.04 -9.37
C GLU A 297 3.65 10.89 -8.77
N ALA A 298 4.80 10.94 -9.44
CA ALA A 298 5.90 11.79 -9.00
C ALA A 298 5.60 13.25 -9.33
N VAL A 299 6.08 14.17 -8.49
CA VAL A 299 6.01 15.60 -8.80
C VAL A 299 7.21 15.95 -9.69
N PRO A 300 7.02 16.57 -10.87
CA PRO A 300 8.14 17.01 -11.70
C PRO A 300 9.08 17.93 -10.91
N GLU A 301 10.39 17.71 -11.00
CA GLU A 301 11.34 18.55 -10.26
C GLU A 301 11.25 20.02 -10.72
N PRO A 302 11.37 21.01 -9.82
CA PRO A 302 11.32 22.43 -10.17
C PRO A 302 12.35 22.86 -11.23
N THR A 303 13.50 22.20 -11.27
CA THR A 303 14.58 22.41 -12.25
C THR A 303 14.15 22.01 -13.66
N THR A 304 13.39 20.93 -13.82
CA THR A 304 12.77 20.54 -15.10
C THR A 304 11.80 21.62 -15.58
N MET A 305 10.98 22.18 -14.68
CA MET A 305 10.08 23.30 -15.02
C MET A 305 10.85 24.57 -15.41
N ILE A 306 11.91 24.93 -14.67
CA ILE A 306 12.75 26.09 -15.00
C ILE A 306 13.46 25.87 -16.34
N GLY A 307 13.95 24.66 -16.62
CA GLY A 307 14.54 24.29 -17.90
C GLY A 307 13.55 24.39 -19.07
N LEU A 308 12.29 24.00 -18.88
CA LEU A 308 11.22 24.20 -19.86
C LEU A 308 10.91 25.68 -20.10
N ILE A 309 10.85 26.48 -19.04
CA ILE A 309 10.59 27.92 -19.12
C ILE A 309 11.76 28.65 -19.80
N LEU A 310 13.00 28.33 -19.44
CA LEU A 310 14.21 28.92 -20.03
C LEU A 310 14.47 28.42 -21.46
N GLY A 311 14.23 27.14 -21.74
CA GLY A 311 14.32 26.56 -23.09
C GLY A 311 13.26 27.13 -24.03
N GLY A 312 12.02 27.26 -23.57
CA GLY A 312 10.94 27.90 -24.33
C GLY A 312 11.19 29.39 -24.57
N SER A 313 11.64 30.13 -23.55
CA SER A 313 11.91 31.57 -23.68
C SER A 313 13.16 31.89 -24.51
N SER A 314 14.19 31.04 -24.48
CA SER A 314 15.37 31.17 -25.37
C SER A 314 15.04 30.86 -26.83
N LEU A 315 14.17 29.89 -27.11
CA LEU A 315 13.63 29.64 -28.47
C LEU A 315 12.79 30.80 -28.99
N ILE A 316 11.95 31.41 -28.13
CA ILE A 316 11.16 32.61 -28.48
C ILE A 316 12.09 33.82 -28.75
N ALA A 317 13.14 33.99 -27.95
CA ALA A 317 14.13 35.06 -28.14
C ALA A 317 14.97 34.87 -29.41
N ALA A 318 15.39 33.64 -29.71
CA ALA A 318 16.11 33.29 -30.94
C ALA A 318 15.26 33.56 -32.20
N LYS A 319 13.96 33.23 -32.15
CA LYS A 319 13.01 33.50 -33.24
C LYS A 319 12.82 35.01 -33.48
N ARG A 320 12.77 35.83 -32.42
CA ARG A 320 12.71 37.31 -32.54
C ARG A 320 13.98 37.92 -33.13
N LYS A 321 15.16 37.33 -32.90
CA LYS A 321 16.44 37.82 -33.42
C LYS A 321 16.66 37.46 -34.89
N SER A 322 16.12 36.31 -35.34
CA SER A 322 16.11 35.88 -36.75
C SER A 322 15.20 36.75 -37.63
N LEU A 323 14.04 37.18 -37.11
CA LEU A 323 13.08 38.01 -37.86
C LEU A 323 13.50 39.49 -38.01
N LYS A 324 14.55 39.94 -37.32
CA LYS A 324 15.11 41.30 -37.44
C LYS A 324 16.29 41.41 -38.43
N LYS A 325 16.64 40.32 -39.12
CA LYS A 325 17.74 40.27 -40.10
C LYS A 325 17.27 39.95 -41.53
N GLY A 326 15.99 40.17 -41.83
CA GLY A 326 15.43 40.14 -43.19
C GLY A 326 15.06 41.55 -43.64
#